data_AF-A0A959VC74-F1
#
_entry.id   AF-A0A959VC74-F1
#
_cell.length_a   1.000
_cell.length_b   1.000
_cell.length_c   1.000
_cell.angle_alpha   90.00
_cell.angle_beta   90.00
_cell.angle_gamma   90.00
#
_symmetry.space_group_name_H-M   'P 1'
#
loop_
_entity.id
_entity.type
_entity.pdbx_description
1 polymer ?
#
loop_
_entity_poly.entity_id
_entity_poly.type
_entity_poly.pdbx_seq_one_letter_code
_entity_poly.pdbx_strand_id
1 'polypeptide(L)'
;MSWIKDIIDTSRSLAKDKQALNQIKSGLRNQAKLNHQFLKELLKKDHHPKQDRLFKIARSLEYDKMQDALNYGIPYALISRKKVTDELLEQFHVKAAVLVDRGLEEMLESVYIKTAYITKDYDNEDIDLKTRLRNLAKYNLVLIRLLS
;
A
#
# COMPACT_ATOMS: atom_id res chain seq x y z
N MET A 1 -10.51 6.46 44.79
CA MET A 1 -10.56 5.91 43.41
C MET A 1 -9.73 4.63 43.39
N SER A 2 -10.28 3.55 42.84
CA SER A 2 -9.71 2.20 42.95
C SER A 2 -8.69 1.94 41.83
N TRP A 3 -7.48 1.49 42.18
CA TRP A 3 -6.45 1.06 41.21
C TRP A 3 -6.94 0.02 40.22
N ILE A 4 -7.96 -0.76 40.59
CA ILE A 4 -8.61 -1.73 39.69
C ILE A 4 -9.29 -1.01 38.52
N LYS A 5 -9.88 0.18 38.75
CA LYS A 5 -10.56 0.96 37.72
C LYS A 5 -9.55 1.53 36.71
N ASP A 6 -8.41 2.03 37.19
CA ASP A 6 -7.33 2.55 36.33
C ASP A 6 -6.68 1.43 35.50
N ILE A 7 -6.47 0.24 36.07
CA ILE A 7 -5.96 -0.93 35.33
C ILE A 7 -6.97 -1.38 34.27
N ILE A 8 -8.27 -1.42 34.59
CA ILE A 8 -9.33 -1.79 33.65
C ILE A 8 -9.46 -0.76 32.52
N ASP A 9 -9.38 0.53 32.83
CA ASP A 9 -9.49 1.59 31.82
C ASP A 9 -8.24 1.66 30.93
N THR A 10 -7.04 1.47 31.51
CA THR A 10 -5.78 1.38 30.76
C THR A 10 -5.73 0.12 29.88
N SER A 11 -6.15 -1.03 30.38
CA SER A 11 -6.22 -2.27 29.60
C SER A 11 -7.31 -2.24 28.53
N ARG A 12 -8.43 -1.56 28.76
CA ARG A 12 -9.45 -1.27 27.73
C ARG A 12 -8.93 -0.33 26.65
N SER A 13 -8.14 0.70 27.01
CA SER A 13 -7.48 1.57 26.04
C SER A 13 -6.50 0.78 25.17
N LEU A 14 -5.59 0.02 25.79
CA LEU A 14 -4.63 -0.84 25.09
C LEU A 14 -5.30 -1.90 24.20
N ALA A 15 -6.44 -2.46 24.64
CA ALA A 15 -7.21 -3.41 23.84
C ALA A 15 -7.89 -2.75 22.64
N LYS A 16 -8.45 -1.55 22.81
CA LYS A 16 -9.01 -0.74 21.71
C LYS A 16 -7.94 -0.33 20.71
N ASP A 17 -6.78 0.10 21.19
CA ASP A 17 -5.63 0.48 20.36
C ASP A 17 -5.12 -0.72 19.56
N LYS A 18 -5.05 -1.91 20.18
CA LYS A 18 -4.71 -3.16 19.50
C LYS A 18 -5.76 -3.58 18.47
N GLN A 19 -7.04 -3.44 18.78
CA GLN A 19 -8.12 -3.77 17.86
C GLN A 19 -8.11 -2.83 16.65
N ALA A 20 -7.97 -1.52 16.87
CA ALA A 20 -7.86 -0.52 15.83
C ALA A 20 -6.62 -0.78 14.94
N LEU A 21 -5.47 -1.08 15.54
CA LEU A 21 -4.25 -1.41 14.80
C LEU A 21 -4.42 -2.65 13.92
N ASN A 22 -5.09 -3.70 14.44
CA ASN A 22 -5.39 -4.90 13.66
C ASN A 22 -6.35 -4.61 12.50
N GLN A 23 -7.36 -3.77 12.72
CA GLN A 23 -8.31 -3.37 11.68
C GLN A 23 -7.62 -2.58 10.57
N ILE A 24 -6.75 -1.62 10.93
CA ILE A 24 -5.97 -0.84 9.97
C ILE A 24 -5.03 -1.75 9.18
N LYS A 25 -4.28 -2.61 9.87
CA LYS A 25 -3.38 -3.57 9.21
C LYS A 25 -4.13 -4.48 8.24
N SER A 26 -5.29 -5.00 8.65
CA SER A 26 -6.14 -5.85 7.81
C SER A 26 -6.68 -5.09 6.60
N GLY A 27 -7.19 -3.87 6.80
CA GLY A 27 -7.68 -2.99 5.74
C GLY A 27 -6.61 -2.66 4.71
N LEU A 28 -5.44 -2.21 5.16
CA LEU A 28 -4.27 -1.94 4.30
C LEU A 28 -3.87 -3.17 3.48
N ARG A 29 -3.79 -4.34 4.14
CA ARG A 29 -3.41 -5.59 3.46
C ARG A 29 -4.44 -6.01 2.41
N ASN A 30 -5.72 -5.88 2.72
CA ASN A 30 -6.80 -6.25 1.81
C ASN A 30 -6.83 -5.32 0.59
N GLN A 31 -6.70 -4.02 0.79
CA GLN A 31 -6.64 -3.05 -0.30
C GLN A 31 -5.40 -3.27 -1.19
N ALA A 32 -4.22 -3.48 -0.59
CA ALA A 32 -3.01 -3.77 -1.35
C ALA A 32 -3.16 -5.06 -2.19
N LYS A 33 -3.80 -6.10 -1.63
CA LYS A 33 -4.13 -7.34 -2.35
C LYS A 33 -5.12 -7.11 -3.49
N LEU A 34 -6.19 -6.34 -3.27
CA LEU A 34 -7.19 -6.03 -4.28
C LEU A 34 -6.57 -5.27 -5.45
N ASN A 35 -5.81 -4.20 -5.16
CA ASN A 35 -5.09 -3.45 -6.18
C ASN A 35 -4.11 -4.36 -6.94
N HIS A 36 -3.39 -5.23 -6.24
CA HIS A 36 -2.51 -6.20 -6.90
C HIS A 36 -3.28 -7.17 -7.81
N GLN A 37 -4.49 -7.59 -7.45
CA GLN A 37 -5.30 -8.46 -8.31
C GLN A 37 -5.67 -7.80 -9.64
N PHE A 38 -5.96 -6.50 -9.65
CA PHE A 38 -6.20 -5.74 -10.89
C PHE A 38 -4.93 -5.57 -11.72
N LEU A 39 -3.80 -5.38 -11.05
CA LEU A 39 -2.51 -5.06 -11.69
C LEU A 39 -1.72 -6.31 -12.13
N LYS A 40 -2.03 -7.50 -11.60
CA LYS A 40 -1.22 -8.72 -11.80
C LYS A 40 -1.01 -9.09 -13.27
N GLU A 41 -1.98 -8.79 -14.13
CA GLU A 41 -1.87 -9.12 -15.55
C GLU A 41 -0.77 -8.32 -16.25
N LEU A 42 -0.42 -7.13 -15.74
CA LEU A 42 0.61 -6.24 -16.28
C LEU A 42 2.04 -6.72 -15.99
N LEU A 43 2.19 -7.70 -15.09
CA LEU A 43 3.49 -8.28 -14.76
C LEU A 43 3.89 -9.39 -15.75
N LYS A 44 2.95 -9.91 -16.55
CA LYS A 44 3.20 -10.96 -17.54
C LYS A 44 4.03 -10.42 -18.71
N LYS A 45 5.10 -11.14 -19.07
CA LYS A 45 6.13 -10.69 -20.02
C LYS A 45 5.58 -10.32 -21.41
N ASP A 46 4.57 -11.05 -21.88
CA ASP A 46 4.03 -10.92 -23.24
C ASP A 46 2.57 -10.43 -23.26
N HIS A 47 2.11 -9.83 -22.16
CA HIS A 47 0.75 -9.32 -22.07
C HIS A 47 0.69 -7.83 -22.45
N HIS A 48 -0.13 -7.54 -23.45
CA HIS A 48 -0.38 -6.18 -23.95
C HIS A 48 -1.88 -5.90 -23.90
N PRO A 49 -2.42 -5.52 -22.72
CA PRO A 49 -3.82 -5.13 -22.62
C PRO A 49 -4.12 -3.94 -23.54
N LYS A 50 -5.33 -3.93 -24.10
CA LYS A 50 -5.86 -2.78 -24.84
C LYS A 50 -5.98 -1.57 -23.91
N GLN A 51 -5.97 -0.37 -24.48
CA GLN A 51 -6.11 0.90 -23.74
C GLN A 51 -7.35 0.93 -22.84
N ASP A 52 -8.51 0.49 -23.34
CA ASP A 52 -9.74 0.39 -22.54
C ASP A 52 -9.57 -0.46 -21.28
N ARG A 53 -8.75 -1.52 -21.34
CA ARG A 53 -8.47 -2.37 -20.19
C ARG A 53 -7.58 -1.64 -19.19
N LEU A 54 -6.60 -0.88 -19.65
CA LEU A 54 -5.75 -0.05 -18.79
C LEU A 54 -6.58 1.03 -18.07
N PHE A 55 -7.52 1.68 -18.78
CA PHE A 55 -8.43 2.67 -18.19
C PHE A 55 -9.34 2.05 -17.14
N LYS A 56 -9.91 0.86 -17.43
CA LYS A 56 -10.69 0.10 -16.44
C LYS A 56 -9.87 -0.21 -15.19
N ILE A 57 -8.63 -0.67 -15.35
CA ILE A 57 -7.74 -0.94 -14.22
C ILE A 57 -7.52 0.35 -13.41
N ALA A 58 -7.14 1.45 -14.07
CA ALA A 58 -6.87 2.72 -13.41
C ALA A 58 -8.08 3.21 -12.57
N ARG A 59 -9.30 3.14 -13.13
CA ARG A 59 -10.54 3.51 -12.42
C ARG A 59 -10.88 2.59 -11.25
N SER A 60 -10.40 1.34 -11.26
CA SER A 60 -10.66 0.36 -10.19
C SER A 60 -9.62 0.38 -9.07
N LEU A 61 -8.61 1.25 -9.13
CA LEU A 61 -7.61 1.34 -8.05
C LEU A 61 -8.21 2.07 -6.83
N GLU A 62 -8.21 1.41 -5.67
CA GLU A 62 -8.69 1.95 -4.40
C GLU A 62 -7.51 2.40 -3.53
N TYR A 63 -7.61 3.56 -2.88
CA TYR A 63 -6.54 4.08 -2.00
C TYR A 63 -7.02 4.67 -0.66
N ASP A 64 -8.31 4.55 -0.33
CA ASP A 64 -8.91 5.15 0.86
C ASP A 64 -8.26 4.67 2.18
N LYS A 65 -7.95 3.38 2.31
CA LYS A 65 -7.27 2.87 3.52
C LYS A 65 -5.83 3.27 3.65
N MET A 66 -5.16 3.59 2.53
CA MET A 66 -3.83 4.17 2.57
C MET A 66 -3.91 5.61 3.06
N GLN A 67 -4.89 6.37 2.56
CA GLN A 67 -5.16 7.74 3.02
C GLN A 67 -5.56 7.79 4.49
N ASP A 68 -6.48 6.92 4.93
CA ASP A 68 -6.87 6.78 6.33
C ASP A 68 -5.62 6.52 7.17
N ALA A 69 -4.78 5.55 6.80
CA ALA A 69 -3.58 5.24 7.56
C ALA A 69 -2.61 6.42 7.66
N LEU A 70 -2.46 7.24 6.61
CA LEU A 70 -1.62 8.45 6.59
C LEU A 70 -2.18 9.56 7.49
N ASN A 71 -3.51 9.65 7.58
CA ASN A 71 -4.18 10.64 8.41
C ASN A 71 -4.31 10.21 9.88
N TYR A 72 -4.28 8.90 10.15
CA TYR A 72 -4.25 8.36 11.50
C TYR A 72 -2.82 8.47 12.03
N GLY A 73 -2.60 9.28 13.07
CA GLY A 73 -1.31 9.48 13.73
C GLY A 73 -0.76 8.26 14.49
N ILE A 74 -1.05 7.05 14.04
CA ILE A 74 -0.56 5.79 14.60
C ILE A 74 0.86 5.57 14.08
N PRO A 75 1.86 5.35 14.96
CA PRO A 75 3.20 5.04 14.51
C PRO A 75 3.22 3.78 13.63
N TYR A 76 3.62 3.92 12.37
CA TYR A 76 3.68 2.80 11.41
C TYR A 76 4.57 1.65 11.86
N ALA A 77 5.57 1.93 12.69
CA ALA A 77 6.41 0.93 13.35
C ALA A 77 5.63 -0.07 14.21
N LEU A 78 4.41 0.28 14.65
CA LEU A 78 3.51 -0.62 15.36
C LEU A 78 2.75 -1.56 14.40
N ILE A 79 2.54 -1.14 13.15
CA ILE A 79 1.87 -1.95 12.12
C ILE A 79 2.87 -2.94 11.49
N SER A 80 4.05 -2.43 11.13
CA SER A 80 5.16 -3.23 10.63
C SER A 80 6.51 -2.58 10.96
N ARG A 81 7.44 -3.39 11.46
CA ARG A 81 8.84 -3.00 11.69
C ARG A 81 9.74 -3.35 10.50
N LYS A 82 9.17 -3.94 9.46
CA LYS A 82 9.93 -4.34 8.28
C LYS A 82 10.37 -3.10 7.50
N LYS A 83 11.54 -3.20 6.90
CA LYS A 83 12.06 -2.23 5.97
C LYS A 83 12.16 -2.84 4.58
N VAL A 84 12.19 -1.98 3.58
CA VAL A 84 12.56 -2.37 2.23
C VAL A 84 14.06 -2.66 2.19
N THR A 85 14.42 -3.82 1.67
CA THR A 85 15.81 -4.23 1.47
C THR A 85 16.13 -4.33 -0.02
N ASP A 86 17.41 -4.34 -0.36
CA ASP A 86 17.85 -4.54 -1.74
C ASP A 86 17.33 -5.87 -2.32
N GLU A 87 17.38 -6.95 -1.53
CA GLU A 87 16.90 -8.27 -1.98
C GLU A 87 15.40 -8.23 -2.30
N LEU A 88 14.63 -7.45 -1.54
CA LEU A 88 13.20 -7.29 -1.77
C LEU A 88 12.91 -6.51 -3.06
N LEU A 89 13.70 -5.48 -3.35
CA LEU A 89 13.58 -4.71 -4.60
C LEU A 89 13.99 -5.55 -5.81
N GLU A 90 15.06 -6.33 -5.68
CA GLU A 90 15.54 -7.26 -6.70
C GLU A 90 14.49 -8.35 -7.00
N GLN A 91 13.90 -8.95 -5.96
CA GLN A 91 12.85 -9.97 -6.08
C GLN A 91 11.70 -9.53 -6.99
N PHE A 92 11.33 -8.24 -6.95
CA PHE A 92 10.23 -7.68 -7.74
C PHE A 92 10.69 -6.81 -8.91
N HIS A 93 11.98 -6.80 -9.21
CA HIS A 93 12.61 -5.99 -10.26
C HIS A 93 12.19 -4.51 -10.19
N VAL A 94 12.23 -3.95 -8.98
CA VAL A 94 11.95 -2.53 -8.72
C VAL A 94 13.28 -1.76 -8.75
N LYS A 95 13.43 -0.89 -9.75
CA LYS A 95 14.58 0.02 -9.84
C LYS A 95 14.30 1.29 -9.05
N ALA A 96 14.40 1.23 -7.72
CA ALA A 96 14.15 2.36 -6.84
C ALA A 96 15.02 2.29 -5.58
N ALA A 97 16.33 2.50 -5.74
CA ALA A 97 17.30 2.50 -4.62
C ALA A 97 16.93 3.50 -3.51
N VAL A 98 16.20 4.57 -3.84
CA VAL A 98 15.68 5.55 -2.86
C VAL A 98 14.71 4.94 -1.83
N LEU A 99 14.16 3.75 -2.12
CA LEU A 99 13.28 3.03 -1.23
C LEU A 99 14.02 2.13 -0.25
N VAL A 100 15.33 1.89 -0.43
CA VAL A 100 16.10 1.06 0.51
C VAL A 100 16.08 1.70 1.89
N ASP A 101 15.98 0.87 2.93
CA ASP A 101 15.81 1.24 4.34
C ASP A 101 14.53 2.00 4.69
N ARG A 102 13.66 2.28 3.72
CA ARG A 102 12.35 2.88 3.97
C ARG A 102 11.41 1.92 4.68
N GLY A 103 10.58 2.48 5.55
CA GLY A 103 9.60 1.75 6.32
C GLY A 103 8.27 1.61 5.60
N LEU A 104 7.26 1.20 6.37
CA LEU A 104 5.89 1.06 5.86
C LEU A 104 5.27 2.41 5.47
N GLU A 105 5.58 3.48 6.20
CA GLU A 105 5.04 4.81 5.96
C GLU A 105 5.41 5.35 4.58
N GLU A 106 6.71 5.40 4.27
CA GLU A 106 7.18 5.95 3.00
C GLU A 106 6.79 5.07 1.81
N MET A 107 6.62 3.77 2.05
CA MET A 107 6.07 2.86 1.04
C MET A 107 4.57 3.08 0.80
N LEU A 108 3.78 3.34 1.85
CA LEU A 108 2.37 3.69 1.72
C LEU A 108 2.20 5.02 0.99
N GLU A 109 2.99 6.04 1.36
CA GLU A 109 3.00 7.33 0.69
C GLU A 109 3.35 7.18 -0.80
N SER A 110 4.42 6.42 -1.10
CA SER A 110 4.84 6.16 -2.48
C SER A 110 3.74 5.49 -3.33
N VAL A 111 3.02 4.52 -2.75
CA VAL A 111 1.92 3.84 -3.45
C VAL A 111 0.70 4.74 -3.59
N TYR A 112 0.35 5.50 -2.53
CA TYR A 112 -0.75 6.45 -2.52
C TYR A 112 -0.57 7.50 -3.61
N ILE A 113 0.58 8.19 -3.62
CA ILE A 113 0.88 9.25 -4.60
C ILE A 113 0.83 8.71 -6.03
N LYS A 114 1.45 7.56 -6.30
CA LYS A 114 1.42 6.94 -7.64
C LYS A 114 0.00 6.57 -8.07
N THR A 115 -0.80 6.06 -7.15
CA THR A 115 -2.20 5.71 -7.43
C THR A 115 -3.01 6.97 -7.72
N ALA A 116 -2.91 8.01 -6.90
CA ALA A 116 -3.61 9.28 -7.08
C ALA A 116 -3.27 9.96 -8.43
N TYR A 117 -2.00 9.96 -8.82
CA TYR A 117 -1.61 10.49 -10.14
C TYR A 117 -2.17 9.66 -11.30
N ILE A 118 -2.17 8.32 -11.17
CA ILE A 118 -2.74 7.45 -12.20
C ILE A 118 -4.25 7.68 -12.31
N THR A 119 -4.99 7.74 -11.20
CA THR A 119 -6.45 7.92 -11.23
C THR A 119 -6.87 9.30 -11.74
N LYS A 120 -6.00 10.31 -11.60
CA LYS A 120 -6.25 11.66 -12.12
C LYS A 120 -5.95 11.80 -13.62
N ASP A 121 -4.85 11.23 -14.10
CA ASP A 121 -4.31 11.52 -15.43
C ASP A 121 -4.31 10.28 -16.38
N TYR A 122 -5.11 9.24 -16.11
CA TYR A 122 -5.06 8.00 -16.90
C TYR A 122 -5.52 8.16 -18.36
N ASP A 123 -6.32 9.17 -18.67
CA ASP A 123 -6.82 9.49 -20.00
C ASP A 123 -5.90 10.45 -20.78
N ASN A 124 -4.82 10.92 -20.17
CA ASN A 124 -3.82 11.75 -20.83
C ASN A 124 -2.98 10.92 -21.82
N GLU A 125 -3.04 11.28 -23.10
CA GLU A 125 -2.35 10.61 -24.20
C GLU A 125 -0.82 10.73 -24.11
N ASP A 126 -0.29 11.75 -23.43
CA ASP A 126 1.15 11.96 -23.24
C ASP A 126 1.75 11.01 -22.18
N ILE A 127 0.91 10.27 -21.47
CA ILE A 127 1.32 9.41 -20.36
C ILE A 127 1.38 7.95 -20.80
N ASP A 128 2.54 7.31 -20.58
CA ASP A 128 2.64 5.84 -20.66
C ASP A 128 1.96 5.18 -19.45
N LEU A 129 0.64 5.06 -19.54
CA LEU A 129 -0.21 4.46 -18.51
C LEU A 129 0.19 3.01 -18.23
N LYS A 130 0.57 2.24 -19.27
CA LYS A 130 0.96 0.84 -19.10
C LYS A 130 2.18 0.73 -18.19
N THR A 131 3.22 1.52 -18.45
CA THR A 131 4.44 1.53 -17.65
C THR A 131 4.16 2.00 -16.22
N ARG A 132 3.34 3.04 -16.05
CA ARG A 132 2.94 3.53 -14.72
C ARG A 132 2.19 2.47 -13.90
N LEU A 133 1.18 1.84 -14.49
CA LEU A 133 0.44 0.76 -13.84
C LEU A 133 1.33 -0.45 -13.54
N ARG A 134 2.25 -0.82 -14.46
CA ARG A 134 3.22 -1.89 -14.21
C ARG A 134 4.16 -1.57 -13.05
N ASN A 135 4.62 -0.32 -12.96
CA ASN A 135 5.45 0.12 -11.84
C ASN A 135 4.66 0.09 -10.52
N LEU A 136 3.42 0.58 -10.52
CA LEU A 136 2.53 0.48 -9.36
C LEU A 136 2.31 -0.98 -8.92
N ALA A 137 2.17 -1.90 -9.88
CA ALA A 137 2.03 -3.33 -9.62
C ALA A 137 3.19 -3.89 -8.79
N LYS A 138 4.42 -3.49 -9.12
CA LYS A 138 5.62 -3.92 -8.39
C LYS A 138 5.73 -3.26 -7.01
N TYR A 139 5.40 -1.98 -6.90
CA TYR A 139 5.38 -1.28 -5.60
C TYR A 139 4.35 -1.90 -4.65
N ASN A 140 3.19 -2.32 -5.17
CA ASN A 140 2.19 -3.05 -4.39
C ASN A 140 2.72 -4.39 -3.87
N LEU A 141 3.56 -5.10 -4.62
CA LEU A 141 4.18 -6.34 -4.15
C LEU A 141 5.12 -6.09 -2.96
N VAL A 142 5.93 -5.04 -3.02
CA VAL A 142 6.78 -4.61 -1.90
C VAL A 142 5.91 -4.25 -0.69
N LEU A 143 4.86 -3.45 -0.88
CA LEU A 143 3.93 -3.07 0.19
C LEU A 143 3.25 -4.28 0.84
N ILE A 144 2.78 -5.25 0.04
CA ILE A 144 2.20 -6.51 0.54
C ILE A 144 3.22 -7.28 1.40
N ARG A 145 4.50 -7.26 1.03
CA ARG A 145 5.56 -7.95 1.80
C ARG A 145 5.83 -7.27 3.15
N LEU A 146 5.76 -5.94 3.21
CA LEU A 146 5.88 -5.19 4.45
C LEU A 146 4.68 -5.41 5.38
N LEU A 147 3.48 -5.58 4.84
CA LEU A 147 2.24 -5.80 5.59
C LEU A 147 1.97 -7.26 5.99
N SER A 148 2.70 -8.21 5.42
CA SER A 148 2.55 -9.66 5.70
C SER A 148 3.35 -10.10 6.90
#